data_AF-Q6XIY6-F1
#
_entry.id   AF-Q6XIY6-F1
#
_cell.length_a   1.000
_cell.length_b   1.000
_cell.length_c   1.000
_cell.angle_alpha   90.00
_cell.angle_beta   90.00
_cell.angle_gamma   90.00
#
_symmetry.space_group_name_H-M   'P 1'
#
loop_
_entity.id
_entity.type
_entity.pdbx_description
1 polymer ?
#
loop_
_entity_poly.entity_id
_entity_poly.type
_entity_poly.pdbx_seq_one_letter_code
_entity_poly.pdbx_strand_id
1 'polypeptide(L)'
;MAQTLEDKSIWEDGEESLGEEVMRMSTDEIVSRTRLMDNEIKIMKSEVIRITHEIQAQNEKIKDNTEKIKVNKTLPYLVSNVIELLDVDPQEEEDDGSVTVLDNQRKGKCAVIKTSTRQAYFLPVIGLVDAEKLKPGDLVGVNKDSYLILETLPAEYDARVKAMEVDERP
;
A
#
# COMPACT_ATOMS: atom_id res chain seq x y z
N MET A 1 7.47 -0.53 -24.93
CA MET A 1 8.08 0.76 -25.32
C MET A 1 6.92 1.72 -25.49
N ALA A 2 6.85 2.77 -24.67
CA ALA A 2 5.78 3.76 -24.76
C ALA A 2 6.04 4.61 -26.00
N GLN A 3 5.10 4.61 -26.95
CA GLN A 3 5.12 5.55 -28.07
C GLN A 3 5.04 6.96 -27.51
N THR A 4 6.03 7.79 -27.81
CA THR A 4 6.07 9.19 -27.38
C THR A 4 5.26 10.03 -28.36
N LEU A 5 4.70 11.17 -27.92
CA LEU A 5 3.91 12.08 -28.78
C LEU A 5 4.69 12.64 -29.99
N GLU A 6 6.00 12.38 -30.07
CA GLU A 6 6.91 12.79 -31.13
C GLU A 6 6.94 11.81 -32.32
N ASP A 7 6.35 10.61 -32.20
CA ASP A 7 6.23 9.66 -33.31
C ASP A 7 5.21 10.15 -34.35
N LYS A 8 5.70 10.64 -35.50
CA LYS A 8 4.88 11.17 -36.61
C LYS A 8 3.83 10.19 -37.14
N SER A 9 4.05 8.89 -37.00
CA SER A 9 3.12 7.84 -37.41
C SER A 9 1.79 7.85 -36.65
N ILE A 10 1.73 8.49 -35.47
CA ILE A 10 0.49 8.64 -34.68
C ILE A 10 -0.44 9.69 -35.29
N TRP A 11 0.14 10.68 -35.98
CA TRP A 11 -0.59 11.84 -36.50
C TRP A 11 -1.00 11.67 -37.97
N GLU A 12 -0.28 10.85 -38.74
CA GLU A 12 -0.55 10.61 -40.17
C GLU A 12 -1.98 10.10 -40.44
N ASP A 13 -2.46 9.11 -39.67
CA ASP A 13 -3.82 8.57 -39.85
C ASP A 13 -4.93 9.53 -39.34
N GLY A 14 -4.60 10.41 -38.40
CA GLY A 14 -5.55 11.38 -37.83
C GLY A 14 -5.71 12.65 -38.67
N GLU A 15 -4.63 13.12 -39.30
CA GLU A 15 -4.63 14.34 -40.12
C GLU A 15 -5.50 14.20 -41.38
N GLU A 16 -5.52 13.03 -42.02
CA GLU A 16 -6.30 12.81 -43.26
C GLU A 16 -7.81 12.81 -42.96
N SER A 17 -8.24 12.16 -41.87
CA SER A 17 -9.63 12.15 -41.41
C SER A 17 -10.09 13.52 -40.90
N LEU A 18 -9.24 14.24 -40.16
CA LEU A 18 -9.56 15.56 -39.62
C LEU A 18 -9.61 16.60 -40.75
N GLY A 19 -8.72 16.48 -41.74
CA GLY A 19 -8.69 17.35 -42.92
C GLY A 19 -9.97 17.29 -43.75
N GLU A 20 -10.53 16.09 -43.97
CA GLU A 20 -11.82 15.94 -44.65
C GLU A 20 -12.99 16.49 -43.81
N GLU A 21 -12.96 16.36 -42.48
CA GLU A 21 -14.00 16.88 -41.59
C GLU A 21 -13.99 18.42 -41.55
N VAL A 22 -12.80 19.02 -41.56
CA VAL A 22 -12.61 20.49 -41.63
C VAL A 22 -13.07 21.06 -42.98
N MET A 23 -12.84 20.34 -44.08
CA MET A 23 -13.35 20.73 -45.40
C MET A 23 -14.88 20.65 -45.52
N ARG A 24 -15.54 19.84 -44.67
CA ARG A 24 -17.01 19.71 -44.61
C ARG A 24 -17.68 20.76 -43.69
N MET A 25 -16.95 21.33 -42.73
CA MET A 25 -17.47 22.32 -41.79
C MET A 25 -17.46 23.74 -42.37
N SER A 26 -18.37 24.58 -41.85
CA SER A 26 -18.36 26.02 -42.16
C SER A 26 -17.27 26.76 -41.37
N THR A 27 -16.85 27.92 -41.89
CA THR A 27 -15.81 28.75 -41.23
C THR A 27 -16.18 29.16 -39.80
N ASP A 28 -17.47 29.39 -39.54
CA ASP A 28 -17.96 29.77 -38.21
C ASP A 28 -17.94 28.59 -37.21
N GLU A 29 -18.23 27.38 -37.68
CA GLU A 29 -18.11 26.16 -36.88
C GLU A 29 -16.66 25.87 -36.48
N ILE A 30 -15.72 26.06 -37.41
CA ILE A 30 -14.28 25.91 -37.16
C ILE A 30 -13.82 26.91 -36.09
N VAL A 31 -14.27 28.16 -36.15
CA VAL A 31 -13.93 29.20 -35.16
C VAL A 31 -14.55 28.91 -33.79
N SER A 32 -15.77 28.37 -33.74
CA SER A 32 -16.40 27.96 -32.48
C SER A 32 -15.68 26.76 -31.85
N ARG A 33 -15.35 25.74 -32.66
CA ARG A 33 -14.67 24.52 -32.22
C ARG A 33 -13.25 24.81 -31.72
N THR A 34 -12.50 25.67 -32.40
CA THR A 34 -11.16 26.11 -31.94
C THR A 34 -11.22 26.81 -30.59
N ARG A 35 -12.20 27.70 -30.36
CA ARG A 35 -12.38 28.36 -29.04
C ARG A 35 -12.75 27.40 -27.92
N LEU A 36 -13.58 26.39 -28.21
CA LEU A 36 -13.91 25.34 -27.24
C LEU A 36 -12.67 24.50 -26.89
N MET A 37 -11.91 24.09 -27.90
CA MET A 37 -10.66 23.34 -27.70
C MET A 37 -9.61 24.15 -26.93
N ASP A 38 -9.47 25.45 -27.20
CA ASP A 38 -8.56 26.33 -26.45
C ASP A 38 -8.95 26.42 -24.96
N ASN A 39 -10.26 26.50 -24.67
CA ASN A 39 -10.76 26.50 -23.30
C ASN A 39 -10.50 25.15 -22.61
N GLU A 40 -10.76 24.03 -23.30
CA GLU A 40 -10.49 22.69 -22.79
C GLU A 40 -9.00 22.48 -22.52
N ILE A 41 -8.12 22.87 -23.45
CA ILE A 41 -6.66 22.79 -23.28
C ILE A 41 -6.21 23.61 -22.06
N LYS A 42 -6.80 24.79 -21.86
CA LYS A 42 -6.47 25.64 -20.70
C LYS A 42 -6.88 24.98 -19.38
N ILE A 43 -8.06 24.37 -19.33
CA ILE A 43 -8.53 23.63 -18.15
C ILE A 43 -7.62 22.42 -17.93
N MET A 44 -7.38 21.60 -18.95
CA MET A 44 -6.52 20.41 -18.85
C MET A 44 -5.10 20.76 -18.39
N LYS A 45 -4.48 21.83 -18.92
CA LYS A 45 -3.17 22.29 -18.46
C LYS A 45 -3.18 22.67 -16.97
N SER A 46 -4.24 23.33 -16.50
CA SER A 46 -4.39 23.67 -15.09
C SER A 46 -4.55 22.43 -14.19
N GLU A 47 -5.27 21.42 -14.68
CA GLU A 47 -5.46 20.16 -13.96
C GLU A 47 -4.18 19.33 -13.90
N VAL A 48 -3.42 19.27 -15.00
CA VAL A 48 -2.11 18.62 -15.03
C VAL A 48 -1.20 19.24 -13.97
N ILE A 49 -1.11 20.57 -13.91
CA ILE A 49 -0.28 21.25 -12.90
C ILE A 49 -0.76 20.92 -11.48
N ARG A 50 -2.07 20.97 -11.24
CA ARG A 50 -2.66 20.62 -9.93
C ARG A 50 -2.30 19.19 -9.52
N ILE A 51 -2.51 18.22 -10.41
CA ILE A 51 -2.23 16.81 -10.17
C ILE A 51 -0.73 16.59 -9.95
N THR A 52 0.14 17.25 -10.72
CA THR A 52 1.60 17.12 -10.53
C THR A 52 2.05 17.60 -9.15
N HIS A 53 1.51 18.72 -8.66
CA HIS A 53 1.80 19.18 -7.30
C HIS A 53 1.26 18.22 -6.24
N GLU A 54 0.06 17.67 -6.44
CA GLU A 54 -0.51 16.68 -5.53
C GLU A 54 0.33 15.40 -5.47
N ILE A 55 0.76 14.88 -6.63
CA ILE A 55 1.67 13.73 -6.72
C ILE A 55 2.98 14.03 -5.98
N GLN A 56 3.55 15.22 -6.16
CA GLN A 56 4.78 15.60 -5.47
C GLN A 56 4.60 15.64 -3.95
N ALA A 57 3.51 16.25 -3.48
CA ALA A 57 3.19 16.32 -2.05
C ALA A 57 2.91 14.93 -1.45
N GLN A 58 2.24 14.04 -2.17
CA GLN A 58 2.01 12.67 -1.74
C GLN A 58 3.32 11.86 -1.70
N ASN A 59 4.19 12.02 -2.71
CA ASN A 59 5.50 11.37 -2.74
C ASN A 59 6.41 11.80 -1.58
N GLU A 60 6.36 13.07 -1.18
CA GLU A 60 7.10 13.57 -0.01
C GLU A 60 6.59 12.91 1.28
N LYS A 61 5.26 12.85 1.47
CA LYS A 61 4.65 12.15 2.61
C LYS A 61 5.01 10.66 2.65
N ILE A 62 5.08 9.99 1.49
CA ILE A 62 5.48 8.58 1.40
C ILE A 62 6.94 8.41 1.84
N LYS A 63 7.84 9.31 1.42
CA LYS A 63 9.25 9.28 1.85
C LYS A 63 9.39 9.45 3.36
N ASP A 64 8.74 10.46 3.93
CA ASP A 64 8.76 10.72 5.38
C ASP A 64 8.24 9.52 6.18
N ASN A 65 7.13 8.91 5.73
CA ASN A 65 6.58 7.73 6.39
C ASN A 65 7.49 6.51 6.26
N THR A 66 8.15 6.33 5.11
CA THR A 66 9.11 5.25 4.88
C THR A 66 10.32 5.39 5.81
N GLU A 67 10.81 6.62 6.02
CA GLU A 67 11.91 6.88 6.96
C GLU A 67 11.50 6.60 8.41
N LYS A 68 10.30 7.03 8.82
CA LYS A 68 9.74 6.72 10.15
C LYS A 68 9.62 5.21 10.38
N ILE A 69 9.14 4.47 9.38
CA ILE A 69 9.07 3.00 9.43
C ILE A 69 10.47 2.41 9.59
N LYS A 70 11.46 2.91 8.83
CA LYS A 70 12.84 2.42 8.91
C LYS A 70 13.47 2.62 10.29
N VAL A 71 13.24 3.76 10.93
CA VAL A 71 13.72 4.04 12.30
C VAL A 71 13.10 3.08 13.31
N ASN A 72 11.79 2.79 13.17
CA ASN A 72 11.10 1.85 14.05
C ASN A 72 11.43 0.38 13.75
N LYS A 73 11.85 0.07 12.52
CA LYS A 73 12.33 -1.26 12.08
C LYS A 73 13.82 -1.45 12.41
N THR A 74 14.34 -0.82 13.46
CA THR A 74 15.73 -1.04 13.89
C THR A 74 15.87 -2.40 14.57
N LEU A 75 16.92 -3.16 14.20
CA LEU A 75 17.32 -4.36 14.94
C LEU A 75 17.80 -3.91 16.33
N PRO A 76 17.58 -4.69 17.41
CA PRO A 76 17.19 -6.10 17.45
C PRO A 76 15.68 -6.36 17.67
N TYR A 77 15.12 -7.33 16.93
CA TYR A 77 13.76 -7.81 17.16
C TYR A 77 13.70 -8.93 18.21
N LEU A 78 12.56 -9.06 18.88
CA LEU A 78 12.20 -10.22 19.67
C LEU A 78 11.47 -11.21 18.76
N VAL A 79 11.98 -12.43 18.66
CA VAL A 79 11.31 -13.49 17.89
C VAL A 79 10.11 -14.01 18.68
N SER A 80 8.97 -14.11 18.01
CA SER A 80 7.71 -14.60 18.60
C SER A 80 7.00 -15.52 17.62
N ASN A 81 6.12 -16.37 18.13
CA ASN A 81 5.23 -17.21 17.33
C ASN A 81 3.81 -16.67 17.39
N VAL A 82 3.12 -16.63 16.25
CA VAL A 82 1.68 -16.36 16.23
C VAL A 82 0.96 -17.61 16.72
N ILE A 83 0.12 -17.48 17.75
CA ILE A 83 -0.68 -18.60 18.28
C ILE A 83 -2.01 -18.66 17.56
N GLU A 84 -2.73 -17.55 17.57
CA GLU A 84 -4.11 -17.48 17.09
C GLU A 84 -4.41 -16.08 16.54
N LEU A 85 -5.25 -16.05 15.51
CA LEU A 85 -5.84 -14.84 14.96
C LEU A 85 -7.30 -14.85 15.38
N LEU A 86 -7.72 -13.84 16.13
CA LEU A 86 -9.09 -13.68 16.58
C LEU A 86 -9.75 -12.58 15.76
N ASP A 87 -10.93 -12.85 15.24
CA ASP A 87 -11.79 -11.80 14.70
C ASP A 87 -12.66 -11.30 15.86
N VAL A 88 -12.41 -10.07 16.33
CA VAL A 88 -13.24 -9.46 17.38
C VAL A 88 -14.35 -8.69 16.70
N ASP A 89 -15.56 -9.26 16.75
CA ASP A 89 -16.77 -8.51 16.42
C ASP A 89 -17.10 -7.58 17.59
N PRO A 90 -17.41 -6.29 17.33
CA PRO A 90 -17.79 -5.37 18.38
C PRO A 90 -19.08 -5.87 19.01
N GLN A 91 -19.08 -6.06 20.33
CA GLN A 91 -20.32 -6.24 21.07
C GLN A 91 -21.12 -4.92 20.96
N GLU A 92 -22.34 -5.01 20.45
CA GLU A 92 -23.31 -3.90 20.37
C GLU A 92 -23.86 -3.47 21.74
N GLU A 93 -23.17 -3.79 22.84
CA GLU A 93 -23.59 -3.29 24.15
C GLU A 93 -23.13 -1.83 24.28
N GLU A 94 -24.10 -0.93 24.13
CA GLU A 94 -24.04 0.48 24.54
C GLU A 94 -23.63 0.55 26.02
N ASP A 95 -22.33 0.61 26.28
CA ASP A 95 -21.83 0.88 27.62
C ASP A 95 -22.10 2.37 27.93
N ASP A 96 -23.12 2.60 28.75
CA ASP A 96 -23.62 3.89 29.26
C ASP A 96 -22.62 4.54 30.25
N GLY A 97 -21.35 4.57 29.85
CA GLY A 97 -20.21 5.05 30.62
C GLY A 97 -19.33 5.95 29.77
N SER A 98 -19.03 7.16 30.28
CA SER A 98 -18.28 8.23 29.60
C SER A 98 -16.78 7.95 29.35
N VAL A 99 -16.36 6.67 29.34
CA VAL A 99 -15.02 6.24 28.96
C VAL A 99 -15.16 5.38 27.71
N THR A 100 -15.04 6.00 26.54
CA THR A 100 -14.97 5.27 25.28
C THR A 100 -13.71 4.39 25.29
N VAL A 101 -13.87 3.10 25.61
CA VAL A 101 -12.84 2.09 25.38
C VAL A 101 -12.74 1.92 23.87
N LEU A 102 -11.79 2.63 23.25
CA LEU A 102 -11.50 2.63 21.81
C LEU A 102 -11.22 1.22 21.25
N ASP A 103 -11.02 0.22 22.13
CA ASP A 103 -10.85 -1.18 21.76
C ASP A 103 -12.19 -1.85 21.36
N ASN A 104 -13.34 -1.44 21.92
CA ASN A 104 -14.65 -2.05 21.59
C ASN A 104 -15.21 -1.61 20.23
N GLN A 105 -14.70 -0.53 19.65
CA GLN A 105 -15.18 -0.03 18.34
C GLN A 105 -14.35 -0.56 17.16
N ARG A 106 -13.23 -1.24 17.40
CA ARG A 106 -12.34 -1.70 16.33
C ARG A 106 -12.78 -3.05 15.81
N LYS A 107 -13.56 -3.03 14.73
CA LYS A 107 -13.70 -4.17 13.82
C LYS A 107 -12.32 -4.49 13.25
N GLY A 108 -11.75 -5.62 13.62
CA GLY A 108 -10.44 -6.00 13.11
C GLY A 108 -10.00 -7.37 13.58
N LYS A 109 -9.03 -7.93 12.84
CA LYS A 109 -8.32 -9.13 13.25
C LYS A 109 -7.35 -8.74 14.36
N CYS A 110 -7.46 -9.41 15.50
CA CYS A 110 -6.51 -9.37 16.60
C CYS A 110 -5.58 -10.58 16.51
N ALA A 111 -4.39 -10.47 17.10
CA ALA A 111 -3.43 -11.57 17.14
C ALA A 111 -3.01 -11.85 18.59
N VAL A 112 -2.90 -13.14 18.92
CA VAL A 112 -2.24 -13.59 20.13
C VAL A 112 -0.85 -14.09 19.76
N ILE A 113 0.18 -13.48 20.33
CA ILE A 113 1.58 -13.88 20.10
C ILE A 113 2.18 -14.52 21.35
N LYS A 114 3.05 -15.49 21.15
CA LYS A 114 3.92 -16.06 22.18
C LYS A 114 5.35 -15.63 21.93
N THR A 115 5.92 -14.86 22.83
CA THR A 115 7.32 -14.46 22.72
C THR A 115 8.25 -15.65 23.01
N SER A 116 9.50 -15.55 22.53
CA SER A 116 10.56 -16.50 22.89
C SER A 116 10.81 -16.57 24.41
N THR A 117 10.43 -15.51 25.16
CA THR A 117 10.44 -15.48 26.64
C THR A 117 9.29 -16.27 27.28
N ARG A 118 8.49 -17.00 26.48
CA ARG A 118 7.33 -17.82 26.88
C ARG A 118 6.16 -17.01 27.47
N GLN A 119 6.13 -15.70 27.23
CA GLN A 119 5.02 -14.84 27.60
C GLN A 119 4.03 -14.73 26.44
N ALA A 120 2.74 -14.67 26.74
CA ALA A 120 1.69 -14.48 25.74
C ALA A 120 1.20 -13.03 25.81
N TYR A 121 1.15 -12.36 24.66
CA TYR A 121 0.64 -11.01 24.53
C TYR A 121 -0.54 -10.99 23.56
N PHE A 122 -1.57 -10.23 23.92
CA PHE A 122 -2.72 -9.95 23.06
C PHE A 122 -2.46 -8.63 22.33
N LEU A 123 -2.49 -8.66 21.00
CA LEU A 123 -2.35 -7.49 20.14
C LEU A 123 -3.70 -7.18 19.50
N PRO A 124 -4.35 -6.06 19.88
CA PRO A 124 -5.54 -5.58 19.18
C PRO A 124 -5.20 -5.04 17.78
N VAL A 125 -3.93 -4.73 17.51
CA VAL A 125 -3.44 -4.21 16.22
C VAL A 125 -2.24 -5.05 15.75
N ILE A 126 -2.38 -5.68 14.58
CA ILE A 126 -1.43 -6.67 14.02
C ILE A 126 -0.11 -6.05 13.52
N GLY A 127 0.00 -4.73 13.43
CA GLY A 127 1.27 -4.05 13.13
C GLY A 127 1.49 -3.80 11.64
N LEU A 128 2.73 -4.00 11.17
CA LEU A 128 3.15 -3.68 9.80
C LEU A 128 2.85 -4.80 8.77
N VAL A 129 2.45 -5.98 9.24
CA VAL A 129 2.19 -7.15 8.40
C VAL A 129 0.68 -7.34 8.22
N ASP A 130 0.27 -7.75 7.02
CA ASP A 130 -1.12 -8.05 6.72
C ASP A 130 -1.61 -9.27 7.50
N ALA A 131 -2.77 -9.15 8.15
CA ALA A 131 -3.39 -10.21 8.94
C ALA A 131 -3.74 -11.47 8.11
N GLU A 132 -3.97 -11.33 6.81
CA GLU A 132 -4.34 -12.44 5.92
C GLU A 132 -3.15 -13.36 5.56
N LYS A 133 -1.93 -12.83 5.63
CA LYS A 133 -0.71 -13.59 5.33
C LYS A 133 -0.23 -14.39 6.53
N LEU A 134 -0.65 -14.00 7.73
CA LEU A 134 -0.27 -14.65 8.97
C LEU A 134 -1.10 -15.91 9.18
N LYS A 135 -0.43 -16.98 9.61
CA LYS A 135 -1.06 -18.22 10.04
C LYS A 135 -0.63 -18.56 11.46
N PRO A 136 -1.49 -19.27 12.23
CA PRO A 136 -1.09 -19.91 13.47
C PRO A 136 0.18 -20.75 13.27
N GLY A 137 1.19 -20.52 14.10
CA GLY A 137 2.50 -21.18 14.04
C GLY A 137 3.58 -20.42 13.27
N ASP A 138 3.26 -19.31 12.62
CA ASP A 138 4.26 -18.50 11.91
C ASP A 138 5.23 -17.81 12.87
N LEU A 139 6.50 -17.77 12.46
CA LEU A 139 7.56 -17.07 13.16
C LEU A 139 7.55 -15.58 12.75
N VAL A 140 7.45 -14.68 13.72
CA VAL A 140 7.37 -13.24 13.48
C VAL A 140 8.38 -12.47 14.32
N GLY A 141 8.93 -11.41 13.71
CA GLY A 141 9.77 -10.42 14.37
C GLY A 141 8.91 -9.35 15.02
N VAL A 142 9.05 -9.22 16.34
CA VAL A 142 8.26 -8.32 17.18
C VAL A 142 9.15 -7.28 17.85
N ASN A 143 8.65 -6.07 18.06
CA ASN A 143 9.38 -5.05 18.83
C ASN A 143 9.42 -5.40 20.33
N LYS A 144 10.54 -5.16 21.01
CA LYS A 144 10.74 -5.52 22.43
C LYS A 144 9.84 -4.74 23.39
N ASP A 145 9.57 -3.46 23.09
CA ASP A 145 8.86 -2.58 24.02
C ASP A 145 7.36 -2.53 23.72
N SER A 146 7.00 -2.43 22.43
CA SER A 146 5.60 -2.28 22.00
C SER A 146 4.92 -3.58 21.62
N TYR A 147 5.68 -4.68 21.50
CA TYR A 147 5.20 -5.99 21.07
C TYR A 147 4.47 -6.01 19.71
N LEU A 148 4.65 -4.98 18.89
CA LEU A 148 4.04 -4.91 17.56
C LEU A 148 4.79 -5.81 16.55
N ILE A 149 4.06 -6.51 15.68
CA ILE A 149 4.67 -7.32 14.62
C ILE A 149 5.24 -6.40 13.54
N LEU A 150 6.53 -6.58 13.25
CA LEU A 150 7.28 -5.79 12.27
C LEU A 150 7.45 -6.52 10.94
N GLU A 151 7.76 -7.82 10.99
CA GLU A 151 8.06 -8.63 9.82
C GLU A 151 7.81 -10.12 10.10
N THR A 152 7.40 -10.86 9.07
CA THR A 152 7.32 -12.32 9.12
C THR A 152 8.71 -12.90 8.84
N LEU A 153 9.22 -13.71 9.77
CA LEU A 153 10.48 -14.40 9.59
C LEU A 153 10.24 -15.73 8.86
N PRO A 154 11.20 -16.18 8.03
CA PRO A 154 11.11 -17.50 7.43
C PRO A 154 11.12 -18.58 8.53
N ALA A 155 10.41 -19.68 8.28
CA ALA A 155 10.39 -20.81 9.20
C ALA A 155 11.82 -21.31 9.45
N GLU A 156 12.19 -21.42 10.72
CA GLU A 156 13.50 -21.95 11.11
C GLU A 156 13.42 -23.46 11.33
N TYR A 157 14.31 -24.20 10.66
CA TYR A 157 14.52 -25.63 10.89
C TYR A 157 15.66 -25.88 11.87
N ASP A 158 15.59 -27.00 12.60
CA ASP A 158 16.64 -27.47 13.51
C ASP A 158 17.99 -27.53 12.77
N ALA A 159 19.04 -27.05 13.42
CA ALA A 159 20.38 -26.98 12.84
C ALA A 159 20.89 -28.35 12.36
N ARG A 160 20.46 -29.45 12.99
CA ARG A 160 20.82 -30.81 12.59
C ARG A 160 20.19 -31.21 11.26
N VAL A 161 18.99 -30.71 10.96
CA VAL A 161 18.31 -30.93 9.67
C VAL A 161 18.98 -30.09 8.59
N LYS A 162 19.35 -28.85 8.90
CA LYS A 162 20.14 -28.01 7.98
C LYS A 162 21.50 -28.64 7.66
N ALA A 163 22.16 -29.27 8.63
CA ALA A 163 23.42 -29.97 8.41
C ALA A 163 23.28 -31.28 7.59
N MET A 164 22.05 -31.74 7.34
CA MET A 164 21.77 -32.86 6.43
C MET A 164 21.47 -32.39 5.00
N GLU A 165 21.52 -31.07 4.75
CA GLU A 165 21.40 -30.53 3.40
C GLU A 165 22.60 -30.99 2.56
N VAL A 166 22.32 -31.48 1.35
CA VAL A 166 23.36 -31.98 0.46
C VAL A 166 23.98 -30.78 -0.24
N ASP A 167 25.11 -30.30 0.29
CA ASP A 167 25.82 -29.14 -0.27
C ASP A 167 26.41 -29.42 -1.66
N GLU A 168 26.90 -30.65 -1.89
CA GLU A 168 27.49 -31.05 -3.18
C GLU A 168 26.98 -32.44 -3.62
N ARG A 169 26.70 -32.57 -4.92
CA ARG A 169 26.44 -33.87 -5.55
C ARG A 169 27.79 -34.59 -5.77
N PRO A 170 27.82 -35.93 -5.66
CA PRO A 170 29.04 -36.72 -5.77
C PRO A 170 29.73 -36.58 -7.13
#